data_AF-A0A920JQ00-F1
#
_entry.id   AF-A0A920JQ00-F1
#
_cell.length_a   1.000
_cell.length_b   1.000
_cell.length_c   1.000
_cell.angle_alpha   90.00
_cell.angle_beta   90.00
_cell.angle_gamma   90.00
#
_symmetry.space_group_name_H-M   'P 1'
#
loop_
_entity.id
_entity.type
_entity.pdbx_description
1 polymer ?
#
loop_
_entity_poly.entity_id
_entity_poly.type
_entity_poly.pdbx_seq_one_letter_code
_entity_poly.pdbx_strand_id
1 'polypeptide(L)'
;MIKLVRKGVELETQYAYDTMPKPILGINASLYEEFIKFIANRRLAQIGLPEQYPGATNPFEWMSEIMDLKKEKNFFETRVTEYKTGGQLKFD
;
A
#
# COMPACT_ATOMS: atom_id res chain seq x y z
N MET A 1 -1.16 -21.23 8.98
CA MET A 1 -1.20 -19.83 8.48
C MET A 1 -0.44 -18.85 9.36
N ILE A 2 -0.79 -18.71 10.65
CA ILE A 2 -0.18 -17.72 11.57
C ILE A 2 1.36 -17.80 11.62
N LYS A 3 1.92 -19.02 11.73
CA LYS A 3 3.38 -19.23 11.73
C LYS A 3 4.07 -18.74 10.44
N LEU A 4 3.40 -18.86 9.29
CA LEU A 4 3.92 -18.39 8.00
C LEU A 4 3.92 -16.87 7.94
N VAL A 5 2.85 -16.23 8.40
CA VAL A 5 2.76 -14.76 8.47
C VAL A 5 3.82 -14.21 9.41
N ARG A 6 3.98 -14.79 10.60
CA ARG A 6 5.05 -14.38 11.55
C ARG A 6 6.44 -14.51 10.97
N LYS A 7 6.72 -15.61 10.25
CA LYS A 7 8.00 -15.80 9.58
C LYS A 7 8.22 -14.81 8.42
N GLY A 8 7.15 -14.49 7.68
CA GLY A 8 7.19 -13.45 6.64
C GLY A 8 7.51 -12.08 7.22
N VAL A 9 6.88 -11.71 8.34
CA VAL A 9 7.17 -10.45 9.06
C VAL A 9 8.64 -10.40 9.48
N GLU A 10 9.17 -11.48 10.07
CA GLU A 10 10.58 -11.54 10.51
C GLU A 10 11.57 -11.36 9.35
N LEU A 11 11.30 -11.99 8.21
CA LEU A 11 12.15 -11.86 7.01
C LEU A 11 12.08 -10.45 6.41
N GLU A 12 10.90 -9.85 6.32
CA GLU A 12 10.72 -8.48 5.83
C GLU A 12 11.37 -7.46 6.77
N THR A 13 11.27 -7.67 8.08
CA THR A 13 11.96 -6.85 9.08
C THR A 13 13.47 -6.92 8.87
N GLN A 14 14.04 -8.12 8.73
CA GLN A 14 15.48 -8.29 8.50
C GLN A 14 15.91 -7.64 7.17
N TYR A 15 15.12 -7.79 6.12
CA TYR A 15 15.35 -7.15 4.83
C TYR A 15 15.33 -5.62 4.93
N ALA A 16 14.42 -5.05 5.71
CA ALA A 16 14.35 -3.61 5.93
C ALA A 16 15.59 -3.06 6.64
N TYR A 17 16.10 -3.76 7.65
CA TYR A 17 17.33 -3.37 8.33
C TYR A 17 18.57 -3.50 7.42
N ASP A 18 18.61 -4.51 6.57
CA ASP A 18 19.73 -4.73 5.63
C ASP A 18 19.73 -3.70 4.49
N THR A 19 18.55 -3.36 3.97
CA THR A 19 18.40 -2.39 2.87
C THR A 19 18.45 -0.94 3.30
N MET A 20 18.11 -0.63 4.56
CA MET A 20 18.13 0.72 5.12
C MET A 20 19.10 0.84 6.31
N PRO A 21 20.42 0.66 6.09
CA PRO A 21 21.42 0.79 7.16
C PRO A 21 21.56 2.25 7.64
N LYS A 22 21.11 3.21 6.83
CA LYS A 22 20.99 4.62 7.19
C LYS A 22 19.53 5.05 7.05
N PRO A 23 18.95 5.74 8.04
CA PRO A 23 17.59 6.24 7.94
C PRO A 23 17.51 7.22 6.77
N ILE A 24 16.54 6.98 5.88
CA ILE A 24 16.21 7.89 4.79
C ILE A 24 15.20 8.89 5.35
N LEU A 25 15.26 10.15 4.91
CA LEU A 25 14.40 11.21 5.43
C LEU A 25 12.92 10.79 5.36
N GLY A 26 12.31 10.53 6.53
CA GLY A 26 10.90 10.11 6.64
C GLY A 26 10.64 8.60 6.72
N ILE A 27 11.64 7.72 6.57
CA ILE A 27 11.49 6.27 6.70
C ILE A 27 12.64 5.71 7.55
N ASN A 28 12.28 5.05 8.65
CA ASN A 28 13.20 4.30 9.50
C ASN A 28 12.79 2.82 9.51
N ALA A 29 13.75 1.91 9.66
CA ALA A 29 13.49 0.47 9.76
C ALA A 29 12.47 0.13 10.87
N SER A 30 12.48 0.87 11.98
CA SER A 30 11.48 0.70 13.06
C SER A 30 10.06 1.09 12.64
N LEU A 31 9.89 2.16 11.85
CA LEU A 31 8.58 2.54 11.28
C LEU A 31 8.12 1.51 10.23
N TYR A 32 9.05 1.01 9.42
CA TYR A 32 8.75 -0.06 8.46
C TYR A 32 8.31 -1.36 9.16
N GLU A 33 8.95 -1.71 10.27
CA GLU A 33 8.56 -2.87 11.07
C GLU A 33 7.13 -2.74 11.62
N GLU A 34 6.76 -1.58 12.15
CA GLU A 34 5.37 -1.32 12.59
C GLU A 34 4.38 -1.42 11.42
N PHE A 35 4.74 -0.88 10.26
CA PHE A 35 3.92 -0.95 9.07
C PHE A 35 3.68 -2.40 8.60
N ILE A 36 4.72 -3.24 8.56
CA ILE A 36 4.60 -4.64 8.19
C ILE A 36 3.73 -5.42 9.19
N LYS A 37 3.84 -5.12 10.49
CA LYS A 37 2.96 -5.70 11.53
C LYS A 37 1.49 -5.30 11.31
N PHE A 38 1.23 -4.05 10.95
CA PHE A 38 -0.11 -3.57 10.61
C PHE A 38 -0.69 -4.32 9.39
N ILE A 39 0.09 -4.47 8.31
CA ILE A 39 -0.32 -5.23 7.12
C ILE A 39 -0.58 -6.71 7.44
N ALA A 40 0.26 -7.31 8.29
CA ALA A 40 0.09 -8.70 8.73
C ALA A 40 -1.24 -8.89 9.47
N ASN A 41 -1.58 -8.01 10.41
CA ASN A 41 -2.88 -8.05 11.09
C ASN A 41 -4.04 -7.88 10.12
N ARG A 42 -3.96 -6.93 9.18
CA ARG A 42 -5.00 -6.71 8.16
C ARG A 42 -5.22 -7.96 7.31
N ARG A 43 -4.15 -8.64 6.89
CA ARG A 43 -4.23 -9.90 6.13
C ARG A 43 -4.83 -11.04 6.95
N LEU A 44 -4.49 -11.14 8.23
CA LEU A 44 -5.07 -12.14 9.14
C LEU A 44 -6.56 -11.90 9.40
N ALA A 45 -6.95 -10.63 9.58
CA ALA A 45 -8.35 -10.25 9.77
C ALA A 45 -9.22 -10.59 8.54
N GLN A 46 -8.69 -10.39 7.31
CA GLN A 46 -9.41 -10.75 6.07
C GLN A 46 -9.75 -12.24 5.96
N ILE A 47 -8.97 -13.11 6.60
CA ILE A 47 -9.19 -14.56 6.63
C ILE A 47 -9.82 -15.05 7.94
N GLY A 48 -10.33 -14.13 8.78
CA GLY A 48 -11.01 -14.44 10.04
C GLY A 48 -10.10 -14.98 11.14
N LEU A 49 -8.79 -14.75 11.05
CA LEU A 49 -7.82 -15.17 12.07
C LEU A 49 -7.59 -14.06 13.10
N PRO A 50 -7.22 -14.43 14.35
CA PRO A 50 -6.94 -13.45 15.40
C PRO A 50 -5.70 -12.63 15.05
N GLU A 51 -5.75 -11.35 15.42
CA GLU A 51 -4.59 -10.46 15.34
C GLU A 51 -3.40 -11.04 16.11
N GLN A 52 -2.18 -10.77 15.61
CA GLN A 52 -0.95 -11.25 16.24
C GLN A 52 -0.12 -10.11 16.81
N TYR A 53 -0.37 -8.88 16.39
CA TYR A 53 0.40 -7.70 16.77
C TYR A 53 -0.53 -6.59 17.28
N PRO A 54 -1.06 -6.69 18.51
CA PRO A 54 -1.94 -5.66 19.06
C PRO A 54 -1.23 -4.31 19.16
N GLY A 55 -1.93 -3.25 18.74
CA GLY A 55 -1.40 -1.88 18.75
C GLY A 55 -0.55 -1.49 17.53
N ALA A 56 -0.33 -2.40 16.58
CA ALA A 56 0.34 -2.04 15.32
C ALA A 56 -0.53 -1.04 14.54
N THR A 57 0.00 0.17 14.37
CA THR A 57 -0.67 1.28 13.68
C THR A 57 -0.01 1.50 12.32
N ASN A 58 -0.67 2.19 11.38
CA ASN A 58 -0.04 2.57 10.12
C ASN A 58 0.77 3.88 10.31
N PRO A 59 2.11 3.83 10.34
CA PRO A 59 2.93 5.04 10.47
C PRO A 59 3.01 5.88 9.18
N PHE A 60 2.52 5.37 8.05
CA PHE A 60 2.62 6.02 6.73
C PHE A 60 1.23 6.30 6.15
N GLU A 61 0.49 7.23 6.78
CA GLU A 61 -0.82 7.63 6.28
C GLU A 61 -0.77 8.20 4.85
N TRP A 62 0.32 8.92 4.52
CA TRP A 62 0.58 9.48 3.18
C TRP A 62 0.77 8.41 2.09
N MET A 63 1.17 7.18 2.44
CA MET A 63 1.25 6.07 1.47
C MET A 63 -0.12 5.48 1.12
N SER A 64 -1.10 5.58 2.02
CA SER A 64 -2.47 5.11 1.74
C SER A 64 -3.11 5.91 0.61
N GLU A 65 -2.85 7.22 0.53
CA GLU A 65 -3.36 8.07 -0.56
C GLU A 65 -2.84 7.59 -1.93
N ILE A 66 -1.55 7.28 -2.04
CA ILE A 66 -0.92 6.84 -3.28
C ILE A 66 -1.39 5.42 -3.68
N MET A 67 -1.61 4.52 -2.71
CA MET A 67 -2.11 3.16 -2.99
C MET A 67 -3.59 3.13 -3.39
N ASP A 68 -4.45 3.99 -2.81
CA ASP A 68 -5.88 4.04 -3.18
C ASP A 68 -6.09 4.70 -4.56
N LEU A 69 -5.18 5.59 -4.96
CA LEU A 69 -5.19 6.30 -6.25
C LEU A 69 -4.89 5.41 -7.46
N LYS A 70 -4.38 4.19 -7.28
CA LYS A 70 -4.06 3.26 -8.38
C LYS A 70 -5.22 2.33 -8.75
N LYS A 71 -6.43 2.89 -8.88
CA LYS A 71 -7.43 2.32 -9.78
C LYS A 71 -7.11 2.80 -11.19
N GLU A 72 -6.04 2.28 -11.78
CA GLU A 72 -5.93 2.26 -13.23
C GLU A 72 -7.09 1.37 -13.72
N LYS A 73 -8.23 2.00 -13.97
CA LYS A 73 -9.40 1.36 -14.58
C LYS A 73 -8.88 0.60 -15.79
N ASN A 74 -9.19 -0.69 -15.86
CA ASN A 74 -8.94 -1.48 -17.06
C ASN A 74 -9.46 -0.69 -18.26
N PHE A 75 -8.55 -0.41 -19.19
CA PHE A 75 -8.84 0.33 -20.43
C PHE A 75 -10.03 -0.28 -21.19
N PHE A 76 -10.30 -1.58 -20.98
CA PHE A 76 -11.42 -2.32 -21.56
C PHE A 76 -12.79 -2.13 -20.88
N GLU A 77 -12.86 -1.55 -19.68
CA GLU A 77 -14.12 -1.38 -18.94
C GLU A 77 -14.70 0.03 -19.05
N THR A 78 -13.98 0.98 -19.67
CA THR A 78 -14.48 2.35 -19.88
C THR A 78 -15.07 2.47 -21.28
N ARG A 79 -16.40 2.62 -21.36
CA ARG A 79 -17.10 2.96 -22.62
C ARG A 79 -16.54 4.29 -23.13
N VAL A 80 -15.87 4.28 -24.30
CA VAL A 80 -15.41 5.47 -25.02
C VAL A 80 -16.62 6.35 -25.30
N THR A 81 -16.84 7.35 -24.45
CA THR A 81 -17.91 8.33 -24.63
C THR A 81 -17.37 9.76 -24.71
N GLU A 82 -16.05 9.93 -24.77
CA GLU A 82 -15.41 11.20 -25.09
C GLU A 82 -15.00 11.24 -26.56
N TYR A 83 -16.02 11.43 -27.41
CA TYR A 83 -15.87 12.05 -28.73
C TYR A 83 -16.93 13.14 -28.89
N LYS A 84 -17.00 14.06 -27.93
CA LYS A 84 -17.60 15.38 -28.16
C LYS A 84 -16.87 16.40 -27.31
N THR A 85 -15.91 17.10 -27.91
CA THR A 85 -15.82 18.57 -27.94
C THR A 85 -14.44 18.91 -28.54
N GLY A 86 -14.38 19.06 -29.85
CA GLY A 86 -13.16 19.41 -30.56
C GLY A 86 -13.49 19.81 -31.99
N GLY A 87 -14.25 20.90 -32.16
CA GLY A 87 -14.51 21.42 -33.51
C GLY A 87 -15.74 22.32 -33.65
N GLN A 88 -15.77 23.45 -32.96
CA GLN A 88 -16.44 24.64 -33.49
C GLN A 88 -15.50 25.83 -33.32
N LEU A 89 -14.53 25.95 -34.23
CA LEU A 89 -13.82 27.19 -34.46
C LEU A 89 -14.76 28.10 -35.26
N LYS A 90 -15.22 29.20 -34.63
CA LYS A 90 -15.81 30.32 -35.38
C LYS A 90 -14.65 31.22 -35.81
N PHE A 91 -14.50 31.41 -37.11
CA PHE A 91 -13.66 32.44 -37.70
C PHE A 91 -14.54 33.70 -37.87
N ASP A 92 -14.04 34.85 -37.44
CA ASP A 92 -14.56 36.17 -37.82
C ASP A 92 -14.15 36.47 -39.27
#